data_AF-A0A7C3W3K0-F1
#
_entry.id   AF-A0A7C3W3K0-F1
#
_cell.length_a   1.000
_cell.length_b   1.000
_cell.length_c   1.000
_cell.angle_alpha   90.00
_cell.angle_beta   90.00
_cell.angle_gamma   90.00
#
_symmetry.space_group_name_H-M   'P 1'
#
loop_
_entity.id
_entity.type
_entity.pdbx_description
1 polymer ?
#
loop_
_entity_poly.entity_id
_entity_poly.type
_entity_poly.pdbx_seq_one_letter_code
_entity_poly.pdbx_strand_id
1 'polypeptide(L)'
;NPELRYEAARACGELELASAVPRLAELALHDPDREVQQVAVWALGNIGGKEARRVLEMCYESDDEVLCDAAADALDEMDVWDGIMFSIPLEDLNEEDEEEEE
;
A
#
# COMPACT_ATOMS: atom_id res chain seq x y z
N ASN A 1 -12.93 16.99 9.78
CA ASN A 1 -11.57 17.50 10.00
C ASN A 1 -10.65 16.75 9.03
N PRO A 2 -10.12 17.40 7.99
CA PRO A 2 -9.21 16.76 7.02
C PRO A 2 -7.98 16.15 7.69
N GLU A 3 -7.33 16.86 8.62
CA GLU A 3 -6.13 16.40 9.32
C GLU A 3 -6.38 15.09 10.09
N LEU A 4 -7.54 14.96 10.75
CA LEU A 4 -7.91 13.71 11.42
C LEU A 4 -8.14 12.55 10.44
N ARG A 5 -8.68 12.83 9.24
CA ARG A 5 -8.87 11.80 8.22
C ARG A 5 -7.53 11.38 7.61
N TYR A 6 -6.64 12.35 7.39
CA TYR A 6 -5.29 12.11 6.93
C TYR A 6 -4.54 11.17 7.88
N GLU A 7 -4.49 11.52 9.17
CA GLU A 7 -3.82 10.71 10.19
C GLU A 7 -4.45 9.32 10.34
N ALA A 8 -5.79 9.21 10.26
CA ALA A 8 -6.47 7.93 10.30
C ALA A 8 -6.13 7.05 9.08
N ALA A 9 -6.11 7.62 7.88
CA ALA A 9 -5.75 6.91 6.66
C ALA A 9 -4.28 6.48 6.69
N ARG A 10 -3.36 7.36 7.11
CA ARG A 10 -1.94 7.04 7.29
C ARG A 10 -1.75 5.87 8.24
N ALA A 11 -2.38 5.91 9.42
CA ALA A 11 -2.31 4.83 10.39
C ALA A 11 -2.86 3.50 9.85
N CYS A 12 -3.91 3.52 9.03
CA CYS A 12 -4.42 2.29 8.39
C CYS A 12 -3.41 1.69 7.41
N GLY A 13 -2.69 2.54 6.65
CA GLY A 13 -1.62 2.11 5.75
C GLY A 13 -0.43 1.53 6.49
N GLU A 14 0.07 2.23 7.52
CA GLU A 14 1.19 1.79 8.36
C GLU A 14 0.90 0.47 9.10
N LEU A 15 -0.36 0.21 9.44
CA LEU A 15 -0.81 -1.02 10.10
C LEU A 15 -1.20 -2.13 9.11
N GLU A 16 -1.09 -1.88 7.80
CA GLU A 16 -1.49 -2.80 6.74
C GLU A 16 -2.93 -3.35 6.95
N LEU A 17 -3.84 -2.47 7.38
CA LEU A 17 -5.18 -2.86 7.80
C LEU A 17 -6.08 -3.18 6.60
N ALA A 18 -6.05 -4.43 6.14
CA ALA A 18 -6.85 -4.90 4.99
C ALA A 18 -8.36 -4.60 5.10
N SER A 19 -8.92 -4.59 6.31
CA SER A 19 -10.34 -4.24 6.52
C SER A 19 -10.66 -2.76 6.24
N ALA A 20 -9.66 -1.89 6.16
CA ALA A 20 -9.82 -0.47 5.85
C ALA A 20 -9.93 -0.19 4.34
N VAL A 21 -9.58 -1.14 3.47
CA VAL A 21 -9.56 -0.97 2.00
C VAL A 21 -10.84 -0.34 1.45
N PRO A 22 -12.07 -0.81 1.80
CA PRO A 22 -13.28 -0.19 1.27
C PRO A 22 -13.42 1.29 1.63
N ARG A 23 -12.99 1.66 2.84
CA ARG A 23 -13.08 3.04 3.31
C ARG A 23 -11.98 3.93 2.72
N LEU A 24 -10.77 3.39 2.56
CA LEU A 24 -9.67 4.10 1.90
C LEU A 24 -9.99 4.33 0.42
N ALA A 25 -10.67 3.39 -0.25
CA ALA A 25 -11.14 3.57 -1.62
C ALA A 25 -12.11 4.76 -1.75
N GLU A 26 -13.07 4.90 -0.83
CA GLU A 26 -13.96 6.07 -0.80
C GLU A 26 -13.19 7.38 -0.61
N LEU A 27 -12.16 7.38 0.24
CA LEU A 27 -11.34 8.58 0.48
C LEU A 27 -10.51 8.95 -0.75
N ALA A 28 -9.83 7.97 -1.36
CA ALA A 28 -9.00 8.18 -2.55
C ALA A 28 -9.80 8.77 -3.72
N LEU A 29 -11.03 8.28 -3.95
CA LEU A 29 -11.83 8.67 -5.11
C LEU A 29 -12.69 9.91 -4.86
N HIS A 30 -13.07 10.20 -3.62
CA HIS A 30 -14.16 11.15 -3.34
C HIS A 30 -13.90 12.13 -2.19
N ASP A 31 -12.78 12.04 -1.46
CA ASP A 31 -12.53 13.03 -0.40
C ASP A 31 -12.34 14.43 -1.01
N PRO A 32 -12.94 15.49 -0.45
CA PRO A 32 -12.77 16.85 -0.97
C PRO A 32 -11.36 17.42 -0.75
N ASP A 33 -10.57 16.80 0.14
CA ASP A 33 -9.23 17.25 0.47
C ASP A 33 -8.17 16.42 -0.29
N ARG A 34 -7.26 17.11 -1.00
CA ARG A 34 -6.26 16.47 -1.86
C ARG A 34 -5.20 15.70 -1.07
N GLU A 35 -4.79 16.19 0.10
CA GLU A 35 -3.82 15.47 0.93
C GLU A 35 -4.44 14.19 1.47
N VAL A 36 -5.73 14.22 1.80
CA VAL A 36 -6.47 13.02 2.23
C VAL A 36 -6.60 11.99 1.10
N GLN A 37 -6.83 12.42 -0.15
CA GLN A 37 -6.86 11.51 -1.30
C GLN A 37 -5.49 10.83 -1.50
N GLN A 38 -4.41 11.61 -1.50
CA GLN A 38 -3.05 11.11 -1.71
C GLN A 38 -2.63 10.10 -0.62
N VAL A 39 -2.86 10.41 0.65
CA VAL A 39 -2.52 9.49 1.74
C VAL A 39 -3.38 8.23 1.72
N ALA A 40 -4.61 8.30 1.22
CA ALA A 40 -5.46 7.13 1.06
C ALA A 40 -4.93 6.20 -0.06
N VAL A 41 -4.45 6.76 -1.17
CA VAL A 41 -3.78 6.01 -2.25
C VAL A 41 -2.49 5.36 -1.74
N TRP A 42 -1.64 6.13 -1.04
CA TRP A 42 -0.44 5.59 -0.41
C TRP A 42 -0.76 4.44 0.57
N ALA A 43 -1.79 4.62 1.41
CA ALA A 43 -2.20 3.59 2.37
C ALA A 43 -2.70 2.32 1.67
N LEU A 44 -3.39 2.44 0.54
CA LEU A 44 -3.79 1.30 -0.28
C LEU A 44 -2.57 0.56 -0.86
N GLY A 45 -1.53 1.28 -1.28
CA GLY A 45 -0.25 0.71 -1.72
C GLY A 45 0.40 -0.14 -0.62
N ASN A 46 0.53 0.40 0.58
CA ASN A 46 1.13 -0.33 1.71
C ASN A 46 0.31 -1.55 2.14
N ILE A 47 -1.02 -1.44 2.18
CA ILE A 47 -1.89 -2.57 2.54
C ILE A 47 -1.76 -3.69 1.52
N GLY A 48 -1.67 -3.32 0.24
CA GLY A 48 -1.52 -4.25 -0.85
C GLY A 48 -2.68 -5.25 -0.99
N GLY A 49 -2.41 -6.33 -1.73
CA GLY A 49 -3.40 -7.36 -2.05
C GLY A 49 -4.34 -6.97 -3.20
N LYS A 50 -5.19 -7.94 -3.58
CA LYS A 50 -5.98 -7.86 -4.83
C LYS A 50 -6.99 -6.72 -4.85
N GLU A 51 -7.66 -6.48 -3.71
CA GLU A 51 -8.68 -5.43 -3.63
C GLU A 51 -8.05 -4.04 -3.63
N ALA A 52 -6.93 -3.83 -2.92
CA ALA A 52 -6.24 -2.54 -2.94
C ALA A 52 -5.65 -2.25 -4.32
N ARG A 53 -5.01 -3.24 -4.97
CA ARG A 53 -4.52 -3.13 -6.35
C ARG A 53 -5.63 -2.69 -7.31
N ARG A 54 -6.81 -3.32 -7.24
CA ARG A 54 -7.96 -2.98 -8.09
C ARG A 54 -8.38 -1.51 -7.90
N VAL A 55 -8.37 -1.01 -6.67
CA VAL A 55 -8.71 0.39 -6.39
C VAL A 55 -7.63 1.33 -6.95
N LEU A 56 -6.36 1.00 -6.79
CA LEU A 56 -5.24 1.78 -7.35
C LEU A 56 -5.30 1.83 -8.88
N GLU A 57 -5.61 0.73 -9.56
CA GLU A 57 -5.83 0.71 -11.01
C GLU A 57 -6.96 1.67 -11.43
N MET A 58 -8.05 1.73 -10.66
CA MET A 58 -9.13 2.70 -10.92
C MET A 58 -8.68 4.16 -10.70
N CYS A 59 -7.83 4.42 -9.70
CA CYS A 59 -7.24 5.73 -9.46
C CYS A 59 -6.28 6.13 -10.59
N TYR A 60 -5.50 5.17 -11.10
CA TYR A 60 -4.60 5.35 -12.24
C TYR A 60 -5.36 5.68 -13.54
N GLU A 61 -6.53 5.10 -13.76
CA GLU A 61 -7.38 5.40 -14.91
C GLU A 61 -8.17 6.72 -14.78
N SER A 62 -8.03 7.46 -13.67
CA SER A 62 -8.77 8.70 -13.47
C SER A 62 -8.20 9.86 -14.29
N ASP A 63 -9.06 10.82 -14.67
CA ASP A 63 -8.63 12.06 -15.35
C ASP A 63 -7.86 13.04 -14.43
N ASP A 64 -7.62 12.64 -13.18
CA ASP A 64 -6.92 13.45 -12.19
C ASP A 64 -5.44 13.10 -12.17
N GLU A 65 -4.62 13.93 -12.83
CA GLU A 65 -3.18 13.73 -12.98
C GLU A 65 -2.47 13.47 -11.63
N VAL A 66 -2.88 14.18 -10.57
CA VAL A 66 -2.27 14.02 -9.24
C VAL A 66 -2.62 12.68 -8.62
N LEU A 67 -3.86 12.22 -8.80
CA LEU A 67 -4.30 10.93 -8.31
C LEU A 67 -3.70 9.77 -9.13
N CYS A 68 -3.57 9.99 -10.44
CA CYS A 68 -2.96 9.07 -11.39
C CYS A 68 -1.48 8.82 -11.04
N ASP A 69 -0.69 9.88 -10.84
CA ASP A 69 0.72 9.78 -10.47
C ASP A 69 0.89 9.07 -9.12
N ALA A 70 0.09 9.44 -8.11
CA ALA A 70 0.15 8.79 -6.80
C ALA A 70 -0.21 7.30 -6.86
N ALA A 71 -1.16 6.92 -7.73
CA ALA A 71 -1.54 5.53 -7.92
C ALA A 71 -0.47 4.74 -8.67
N ALA A 72 0.22 5.36 -9.63
CA ALA A 72 1.35 4.77 -10.34
C ALA A 72 2.49 4.43 -9.37
N ASP A 73 2.89 5.39 -8.53
CA ASP A 73 3.93 5.19 -7.52
C ASP A 73 3.57 4.05 -6.55
N ALA A 74 2.31 4.03 -6.09
CA ALA A 74 1.83 2.99 -5.17
C ALA A 74 1.81 1.58 -5.82
N LEU A 75 1.43 1.48 -7.10
CA LEU A 75 1.44 0.21 -7.83
C LEU A 75 2.86 -0.29 -8.09
N ASP A 76 3.78 0.60 -8.47
CA ASP A 76 5.19 0.26 -8.66
C ASP A 76 5.81 -0.25 -7.35
N GLU A 77 5.54 0.43 -6.22
CA GLU A 77 6.02 -0.01 -4.91
C GLU A 77 5.45 -1.38 -4.52
N MET A 78 4.15 -1.62 -4.75
CA MET A 78 3.54 -2.94 -4.56
C MET A 78 4.21 -4.03 -5.40
N ASP A 79 4.52 -3.75 -6.67
CA ASP A 79 5.13 -4.71 -7.59
C ASP A 79 6.59 -5.03 -7.23
N VAL A 80 7.33 -4.07 -6.65
CA VAL A 80 8.67 -4.30 -6.13
C VAL A 80 8.64 -5.35 -5.01
N TRP A 81 7.67 -5.30 -4.09
CA TRP A 81 7.53 -6.28 -3.01
C TRP A 81 7.14 -7.67 -3.52
N ASP A 82 6.23 -7.76 -4.50
CA ASP A 82 5.87 -9.02 -5.16
C ASP A 82 7.09 -9.65 -5.87
N GLY A 83 7.95 -8.82 -6.50
CA GLY A 83 9.18 -9.27 -7.17
C GLY A 83 10.31 -9.67 -6.22
N ILE A 84 10.48 -8.96 -5.10
CA ILE A 84 11.50 -9.28 -4.08
C ILE A 84 11.14 -10.58 -3.35
N MET A 85 9.87 -10.78 -2.99
CA MET A 85 9.41 -12.00 -2.29
C MET A 85 9.66 -13.28 -3.12
N PHE A 86 9.63 -13.19 -4.45
CA PHE A 86 9.88 -14.32 -5.34
C PHE A 86 11.35 -14.52 -5.73
N SER A 87 12.23 -13.56 -5.45
CA SER A 87 13.64 -13.59 -5.90
C SER A 87 14.63 -14.08 -4.84
N ILE A 88 14.23 -14.20 -3.57
CA ILE A 88 15.04 -14.84 -2.54
C ILE A 88 14.71 -16.35 -2.51
N PRO A 89 15.63 -17.24 -2.93
CA PRO A 89 15.43 -18.67 -2.74
C PRO A 89 15.34 -18.98 -1.24
N LEU A 90 14.32 -19.74 -0.85
CA LEU A 90 14.08 -20.17 0.55
C LEU A 90 15.24 -20.96 1.17
N GLU A 91 16.24 -21.33 0.37
CA GLU A 91 17.44 -22.07 0.78
C GLU A 91 18.45 -21.21 1.57
N ASP A 92 18.42 -19.88 1.45
CA ASP A 92 19.34 -18.97 2.17
C ASP A 92 18.83 -18.51 3.56
N LEU A 93 17.63 -18.97 3.99
CA LEU A 93 17.04 -18.66 5.30
C LEU A 93 17.21 -19.78 6.33
N ASN A 94 18.24 -20.61 6.19
CA ASN A 94 18.57 -21.58 7.23
C ASN A 94 19.53 -20.91 8.24
N GLU A 95 19.01 -20.57 9.42
CA GLU A 95 19.77 -20.14 10.58
C GLU A 95 20.85 -21.21 10.88
N GLU A 96 22.12 -20.87 10.63
CA GLU A 96 23.28 -21.65 11.09
C GLU A 96 23.40 -21.52 12.63
N ASP A 97 22.47 -22.14 13.36
CA ASP A 97 22.62 -22.43 14.78
C ASP A 97 22.99 -23.92 14.91
N GLU A 98 24.23 -24.27 14.57
CA GLU A 98 24.85 -25.50 15.08
C GLU A 98 25.87 -25.14 16.16
N GLU A 99 25.37 -25.16 17.39
CA GLU A 99 26.19 -25.34 18.59
C GLU A 99 26.99 -26.64 18.46
N GLU A 100 28.32 -26.54 18.37
CA GLU A 100 29.21 -27.64 18.74
C GLU A 100 30.26 -27.13 19.74
N GLU A 101 29.89 -27.13 21.02
CA GLU A 101 30.86 -27.29 22.11
C GLU A 101 30.72 -28.72 22.68
N GLU A 102 31.66 -29.61 22.31
CA GLU A 102 32.09 -30.73 23.16
C GLU A 102 33.63 -30.77 23.27
#